data_AF-A0A969L286-F1
#
_entry.id   AF-A0A969L286-F1
#
_cell.length_a   1.000
_cell.length_b   1.000
_cell.length_c   1.000
_cell.angle_alpha   90.00
_cell.angle_beta   90.00
_cell.angle_gamma   90.00
#
_symmetry.space_group_name_H-M   'P 1'
#
loop_
_entity.id
_entity.type
_entity.pdbx_description
1 polymer ?
#
loop_
_entity_poly.entity_id
_entity_poly.type
_entity_poly.pdbx_seq_one_letter_code
_entity_poly.pdbx_strand_id
1 'polypeptide(L)' 'MPGTFRFSFGPWNIHEGADPFGPTVRPSIAFAEKLKSY' A
#
# COMPACT_ATOMS: atom_id res chain seq x y z
N MET A 1 -13.90 -21.02 -18.63
CA MET A 1 -12.64 -20.27 -18.82
C MET A 1 -12.44 -19.40 -17.59
N PRO A 2 -11.28 -19.44 -16.91
CA PRO A 2 -11.00 -18.44 -15.88
C PRO A 2 -11.04 -17.05 -16.52
N GLY A 3 -11.71 -16.09 -15.87
CA GLY A 3 -11.78 -14.71 -16.36
C GLY A 3 -10.43 -14.02 -16.29
N THR A 4 -10.19 -13.03 -17.15
CA THR A 4 -9.04 -12.13 -17.01
C THR A 4 -9.32 -11.12 -15.91
N PHE A 5 -8.54 -11.17 -14.83
CA PHE A 5 -8.64 -10.23 -13.72
C PHE A 5 -7.60 -9.11 -13.86
N ARG A 6 -7.98 -7.89 -13.49
CA ARG A 6 -7.08 -6.74 -13.41
C ARG A 6 -7.09 -6.19 -11.99
N PHE A 7 -5.95 -6.22 -11.33
CA PHE A 7 -5.78 -5.70 -9.98
C PHE A 7 -5.34 -4.24 -10.03
N SER A 8 -5.74 -3.48 -9.02
CA SER A 8 -5.30 -2.09 -8.82
C SER A 8 -5.19 -1.82 -7.32
N PHE A 9 -4.32 -0.89 -6.97
CA PHE A 9 -4.18 -0.37 -5.62
C PHE A 9 -3.70 1.08 -5.70
N GLY A 10 -3.86 1.83 -4.62
CA GLY A 10 -3.36 3.19 -4.48
C GLY A 10 -2.16 3.26 -3.53
N PRO A 11 -1.47 4.41 -3.44
CA PRO A 11 -0.22 4.50 -2.69
C PRO A 11 -0.49 4.40 -1.18
N TRP A 12 -1.71 4.74 -0.79
CA TRP A 12 -2.27 4.62 0.54
C TRP A 12 -2.44 3.17 1.00
N ASN A 13 -2.54 2.20 0.09
CA ASN A 13 -2.56 0.79 0.48
C ASN A 13 -1.20 0.35 1.07
N ILE A 14 -0.11 1.05 0.73
CA ILE A 14 1.23 0.84 1.29
C ILE A 14 1.44 1.84 2.44
N HIS A 15 0.73 1.65 3.56
CA HIS A 15 0.79 2.50 4.74
C HIS A 15 1.46 1.81 5.93
N GLU A 16 1.93 2.60 6.91
CA GLU A 16 2.74 2.14 8.05
C GLU A 16 1.94 1.41 9.14
N GLY A 17 0.60 1.37 9.00
CA GLY A 17 -0.28 0.63 9.89
C GLY A 17 -0.67 1.34 11.19
N ALA A 18 -0.51 2.66 11.28
CA ALA A 18 -1.04 3.42 12.40
C ALA A 18 -2.57 3.35 12.48
N ASP A 19 -3.08 3.30 13.71
CA ASP A 19 -4.51 3.34 14.02
C ASP A 19 -4.74 4.16 15.32
N PRO A 20 -5.98 4.50 15.70
CA PRO A 20 -6.24 5.32 16.89
C PRO A 20 -5.77 4.73 18.22
N PHE A 21 -5.54 3.42 18.28
CA PHE A 21 -5.17 2.66 19.47
C PHE A 21 -3.72 2.16 19.44
N GLY A 22 -3.03 2.27 18.30
CA GLY A 22 -1.72 1.67 18.10
C GLY A 22 -0.75 2.54 17.29
N PRO A 23 0.56 2.50 17.60
CA PRO A 23 1.56 3.20 16.80
C PRO A 23 1.76 2.52 15.44
N THR A 24 2.51 3.17 14.56
CA THR A 24 2.99 2.55 13.31
C THR A 24 3.79 1.28 13.59
N VAL A 25 3.56 0.23 12.81
CA VAL A 25 4.23 -1.08 12.96
C VAL A 25 5.11 -1.44 11.76
N ARG A 26 5.09 -0.65 10.69
CA ARG A 26 5.91 -0.84 9.48
C ARG A 26 6.81 0.38 9.21
N PRO A 27 7.99 0.19 8.60
CA PRO A 27 8.86 1.30 8.20
C PRO A 27 8.23 2.23 7.15
N SER A 28 8.69 3.47 7.13
CA SER A 28 8.28 4.45 6.12
C SER A 28 8.86 4.12 4.75
N ILE A 29 8.06 4.34 3.72
CA ILE A 29 8.47 4.26 2.31
C ILE A 29 8.22 5.63 1.70
N ALA A 30 9.24 6.22 1.08
CA ALA A 30 9.12 7.52 0.41
C ALA A 30 8.05 7.45 -0.68
N PHE A 31 7.28 8.53 -0.84
CA PHE A 31 6.16 8.56 -1.80
C PHE A 31 6.59 8.21 -3.24
N ALA A 32 7.74 8.72 -3.68
CA ALA A 32 8.30 8.43 -5.00
C ALA A 32 8.61 6.93 -5.19
N GLU A 33 9.01 6.22 -4.14
CA GLU A 33 9.24 4.78 -4.21
C GLU A 33 7.92 4.02 -4.31
N LYS A 34 6.84 4.48 -3.65
CA LYS A 34 5.49 3.88 -3.79
C LYS A 34 4.99 3.96 -5.24
N LEU A 35 5.27 5.06 -5.93
CA LEU A 35 4.89 5.27 -7.34
C LEU A 35 5.56 4.31 -8.33
N LYS A 36 6.66 3.65 -7.94
CA LYS A 36 7.30 2.64 -8.79
C LYS A 36 6.63 1.26 -8.72
N SER A 37 5.69 1.05 -7.81
CA SER A 37 5.04 -0.26 -7.61
C SER A 37 3.80 -0.51 -8.48
N TYR A 38 3.40 0.46 -9.31
CA TYR A 38 2.19 0.42 -10.14
C TYR A 38 2.39 -0.27 -11.49
#